data_AF-A0AA35LXC4-F1
#
_entry.id   AF-A0AA35LXC4-F1
#
_cell.length_a   1.000
_cell.length_b   1.000
_cell.length_c   1.000
_cell.angle_alpha   90.00
_cell.angle_beta   90.00
_cell.angle_gamma   90.00
#
_symmetry.space_group_name_H-M   'P 1'
#
loop_
_entity.id
_entity.type
_entity.pdbx_description
1 polymer ?
#
loop_
_entity_poly.entity_id
_entity_poly.type
_entity_poly.pdbx_seq_one_letter_code
_entity_poly.pdbx_strand_id
1 'polypeptide(L)'
;MLRFMTEQGKEVFFIVLGVHNYKPWVDIVEAPWPNASCVKILPEYYDGKYPVRCAAAMLSSIHSVEHRTISVGYKDAQGHNLELNIVIG
;
A
#
# COMPACT_ATOMS: atom_id res chain seq x y z
N MET A 1 -2.09 -7.25 0.50
CA MET A 1 -2.51 -6.00 1.17
C MET A 1 -2.48 -6.22 2.68
N LEU A 2 -1.87 -5.30 3.41
CA LEU A 2 -1.75 -5.32 4.87
C LEU A 2 -2.46 -4.09 5.45
N ARG A 3 -3.21 -4.24 6.54
CA ARG A 3 -3.83 -3.12 7.26
C ARG A 3 -3.10 -2.88 8.57
N PHE A 4 -2.72 -1.64 8.82
CA PHE A 4 -2.13 -1.18 10.07
C PHE A 4 -3.10 -0.22 10.75
N MET A 5 -3.09 -0.26 12.08
CA MET A 5 -3.91 0.60 12.91
C MET A 5 -3.15 0.91 14.20
N THR A 6 -3.17 2.16 14.64
CA THR A 6 -2.65 2.53 15.96
C THR A 6 -3.53 1.94 17.06
N GLU A 7 -2.99 1.79 18.27
CA GLU A 7 -3.72 1.19 19.40
C GLU A 7 -5.04 1.94 19.69
N GLN A 8 -5.06 3.27 19.52
CA GLN A 8 -6.27 4.08 19.71
C GLN A 8 -7.18 4.16 18.47
N GLY A 9 -6.84 3.48 17.37
CA GLY A 9 -7.63 3.47 16.13
C GLY A 9 -7.68 4.81 15.38
N LYS A 10 -6.82 5.76 15.75
CA LYS A 10 -6.79 7.11 15.18
C LYS A 10 -6.23 7.15 13.76
N GLU A 11 -5.25 6.30 13.49
CA GLU A 11 -4.64 6.21 12.18
C GLU A 11 -4.78 4.79 11.66
N VAL A 12 -5.37 4.67 10.49
CA VAL A 12 -5.53 3.41 9.77
C VAL A 12 -5.01 3.62 8.36
N PHE A 13 -4.12 2.74 7.94
CA PHE A 13 -3.59 2.76 6.58
C PHE A 13 -3.38 1.34 6.06
N PHE A 14 -3.27 1.24 4.75
CA PHE A 14 -3.05 0.01 4.03
C PHE A 14 -1.74 0.09 3.27
N ILE A 15 -1.03 -1.04 3.24
CA ILE A 15 0.07 -1.26 2.32
C ILE A 15 -0.39 -2.30 1.31
N VAL A 16 -0.43 -1.90 0.04
CA VAL A 16 -0.86 -2.74 -1.08
C VAL A 16 0.35 -3.08 -1.91
N LEU A 17 0.62 -4.36 -2.12
CA LEU A 17 1.76 -4.84 -2.89
C LEU A 17 1.31 -5.96 -3.81
N GLY A 18 1.96 -6.06 -4.96
CA GLY A 18 1.65 -7.07 -5.96
C GLY A 18 2.65 -7.05 -7.11
N VAL A 19 2.33 -7.85 -8.12
CA VAL A 19 3.07 -7.90 -9.39
C VAL A 19 2.08 -7.69 -10.52
N HIS A 20 2.37 -6.75 -11.41
CA HIS A 20 1.58 -6.47 -12.61
C HIS A 20 2.51 -6.41 -13.82
N ASN A 21 2.18 -7.14 -14.89
CA ASN A 21 3.03 -7.27 -16.08
C ASN A 21 4.50 -7.55 -15.75
N TYR A 22 4.73 -8.52 -14.86
CA TYR A 22 6.06 -8.96 -14.39
C TYR A 22 6.87 -7.91 -13.62
N LYS A 23 6.26 -6.76 -13.27
CA LYS A 23 6.90 -5.71 -12.48
C LYS A 23 6.27 -5.64 -11.10
N PRO A 24 7.06 -5.62 -10.02
CA PRO A 24 6.52 -5.41 -8.69
C PRO A 24 5.99 -3.98 -8.56
N TRP A 25 5.00 -3.82 -7.70
CA TRP A 25 4.46 -2.52 -7.33
C TRP A 25 4.07 -2.49 -5.85
N VAL A 26 4.03 -1.28 -5.29
CA VAL A 26 3.58 -1.01 -3.94
C VAL A 26 2.89 0.34 -3.84
N ASP A 27 1.90 0.41 -2.95
CA ASP A 27 1.11 1.61 -2.68
C ASP A 27 0.80 1.72 -1.17
N ILE A 28 0.63 2.95 -0.69
CA ILE A 28 0.19 3.27 0.67
C ILE A 28 -1.13 4.02 0.55
N VAL A 29 -2.17 3.48 1.18
CA VAL A 29 -3.51 4.07 1.15
C VAL A 29 -3.96 4.42 2.56
N GLU A 30 -4.28 5.69 2.78
CA GLU A 30 -4.97 6.09 4.00
C GLU A 30 -6.39 5.53 4.01
N ALA A 31 -6.83 5.04 5.17
CA ALA A 31 -8.15 4.45 5.25
C ALA A 31 -9.25 5.51 5.11
N PRO A 32 -10.23 5.32 4.21
CA PRO A 32 -11.31 6.28 4.02
C PRO A 32 -12.29 6.35 5.21
N TRP A 33 -12.26 5.36 6.12
CA TRP A 33 -12.97 5.36 7.41
C TRP A 33 -12.30 4.38 8.39
N PRO A 34 -12.49 4.53 9.72
CA PRO A 34 -11.75 3.73 10.74
C PRO A 34 -11.93 2.21 10.62
N ASN A 35 -13.12 1.78 10.19
CA ASN A 35 -13.48 0.37 10.00
C ASN A 35 -13.29 -0.12 8.56
N ALA A 36 -12.52 0.59 7.74
CA ALA A 36 -12.22 0.15 6.39
C ALA A 36 -11.41 -1.14 6.44
N SER A 37 -11.80 -2.10 5.62
CA SER A 37 -11.17 -3.41 5.53
C SER A 37 -10.50 -3.59 4.18
N CYS A 38 -9.41 -4.36 4.15
CA CYS A 38 -8.71 -4.72 2.92
C CYS A 38 -9.66 -5.34 1.88
N VAL A 39 -10.66 -6.10 2.32
CA VAL A 39 -11.61 -6.81 1.45
C VAL A 39 -12.45 -5.84 0.61
N LYS A 40 -12.79 -4.67 1.15
CA LYS A 40 -13.55 -3.65 0.39
C LYS A 40 -12.68 -2.86 -0.57
N ILE A 41 -11.44 -2.59 -0.19
CA ILE A 41 -10.53 -1.67 -0.91
C ILE A 41 -9.71 -2.38 -1.98
N LEU A 42 -9.30 -3.63 -1.76
CA LEU A 42 -8.47 -4.38 -2.70
C LEU A 42 -9.08 -4.52 -4.12
N PRO A 43 -10.39 -4.74 -4.29
CA PRO A 43 -11.00 -4.81 -5.62
C PRO A 43 -10.82 -3.54 -6.48
N GLU A 44 -10.65 -2.36 -5.86
CA GLU A 44 -10.46 -1.08 -6.56
C GLU A 44 -9.16 -1.02 -7.40
N TYR A 45 -8.23 -1.95 -7.17
CA TYR A 45 -7.00 -2.10 -7.98
C TYR A 45 -7.20 -2.95 -9.24
N TYR A 46 -8.38 -3.57 -9.41
CA TYR A 46 -8.66 -4.51 -10.50
C TYR A 46 -9.94 -4.20 -11.26
N ASP A 47 -10.85 -3.40 -10.70
CA ASP A 47 -12.18 -3.16 -11.27
C ASP A 47 -12.21 -2.06 -12.35
N GLY A 48 -11.09 -1.38 -12.58
CA GLY A 48 -10.95 -0.32 -13.58
C GLY A 48 -11.71 0.98 -13.23
N LYS A 49 -12.39 1.05 -12.08
CA LYS A 49 -13.14 2.25 -11.65
C LYS A 49 -12.22 3.32 -11.08
N TYR A 50 -11.06 2.90 -10.54
CA TYR A 50 -10.06 3.79 -9.95
C TYR A 50 -8.76 3.73 -10.77
N PRO A 51 -8.68 4.44 -11.91
CA PRO A 51 -7.54 4.34 -12.82
C PRO A 51 -6.22 4.73 -12.17
N VAL A 52 -6.23 5.65 -11.19
CA VAL A 52 -5.03 6.04 -10.43
C VAL A 52 -4.45 4.86 -9.66
N ARG A 53 -5.29 4.03 -9.03
CA ARG A 53 -4.85 2.83 -8.29
C ARG A 53 -4.44 1.70 -9.21
N CYS A 54 -5.07 1.59 -10.36
CA CYS A 54 -4.70 0.64 -11.40
C CYS A 54 -3.38 1.01 -12.11
N ALA A 55 -3.03 2.31 -12.15
CA ALA A 55 -1.85 2.84 -12.83
C ALA A 55 -0.63 3.03 -11.91
N ALA A 56 -0.81 3.00 -10.59
CA ALA A 56 0.24 3.23 -9.60
C ALA A 56 1.21 2.04 -9.47
N ALA A 57 1.96 1.77 -10.54
CA ALA A 57 3.13 0.89 -10.50
C ALA A 57 4.34 1.65 -9.93
N MET A 58 4.34 1.91 -8.62
CA MET A 58 5.49 2.51 -7.94
C MET A 58 6.30 1.44 -7.22
N LEU A 59 7.64 1.50 -7.31
CA LEU A 59 8.56 0.63 -6.56
C LEU A 59 8.74 1.08 -5.11
N SER A 60 8.27 2.27 -4.79
CA SER A 60 8.31 2.87 -3.46
C SER A 60 7.14 3.82 -3.28
N SER A 61 6.60 3.89 -2.08
CA SER A 61 5.57 4.86 -1.71
C SER A 61 5.94 5.48 -0.36
N ILE A 62 5.69 6.78 -0.23
CA ILE A 62 5.92 7.54 1.00
C ILE A 62 4.64 8.31 1.29
N HIS A 63 4.11 8.14 2.49
CA HIS A 63 2.93 8.86 2.95
C HIS A 63 3.19 9.43 4.33
N SER A 64 2.84 10.69 4.54
CA SER A 64 2.83 11.30 5.87
C SER A 64 1.40 11.23 6.39
N VAL A 65 1.16 10.46 7.44
CA VAL A 65 -0.15 10.44 8.14
C VAL A 65 0.07 11.18 9.45
N GLU A 66 -0.65 12.29 9.62
CA GLU A 66 -0.56 13.24 10.74
C GLU A 66 0.87 13.54 11.23
N HIS A 67 1.42 12.67 12.08
CA HIS A 67 2.67 12.86 12.82
C HIS A 67 3.82 11.93 12.43
N ARG A 68 3.63 11.04 11.45
CA ARG A 68 4.64 10.06 11.09
C ARG A 68 4.70 9.77 9.60
N THR A 69 5.92 9.48 9.16
CA THR A 69 6.20 9.09 7.78
C THR A 69 6.19 7.58 7.67
N ILE A 70 5.29 7.08 6.83
CA ILE A 70 5.27 5.68 6.41
C ILE A 70 5.99 5.63 5.07
N SER A 71 7.03 4.82 5.00
CA SER A 71 7.74 4.58 3.75
C SER A 71 7.81 3.10 3.46
N VAL A 72 7.62 2.78 2.19
CA VAL A 72 7.66 1.41 1.70
C VAL A 72 8.48 1.40 0.42
N GLY A 73 9.37 0.43 0.28
CA GLY A 73 10.21 0.30 -0.91
C GLY A 73 10.82 -1.08 -1.08
N TYR A 74 10.90 -1.54 -2.32
CA TYR A 74 11.60 -2.78 -2.65
C TYR A 74 13.11 -2.61 -2.44
N LYS A 75 13.71 -3.52 -1.67
CA LYS A 75 15.15 -3.72 -1.55
C LYS A 75 15.67 -4.54 -2.73
N ASP A 76 14.93 -5.59 -3.10
CA ASP A 76 15.15 -6.35 -4.33
C ASP A 76 13.82 -6.43 -5.11
N ALA A 77 13.85 -5.89 -6.32
CA ALA A 77 12.72 -5.80 -7.24
C ALA A 77 12.87 -6.72 -8.46
N GLN A 78 13.86 -7.61 -8.47
CA GLN A 78 14.20 -8.45 -9.63
C GLN A 78 13.81 -9.91 -9.44
N GLY A 79 13.45 -10.56 -10.55
CA GLY A 79 13.12 -11.98 -10.56
C GLY A 79 11.85 -12.32 -9.79
N HIS A 80 11.86 -13.46 -9.12
CA HIS A 80 10.68 -14.01 -8.43
C HIS A 80 10.71 -13.81 -6.91
N ASN A 81 11.88 -13.55 -6.33
CA ASN A 81 12.07 -13.42 -4.89
C ASN A 81 12.23 -11.95 -4.55
N LEU A 82 11.11 -11.28 -4.35
CA LEU A 82 11.07 -9.86 -4.07
C LEU A 82 11.31 -9.60 -2.58
N GLU A 83 12.12 -8.59 -2.28
CA GLU A 83 12.35 -8.12 -0.91
C GLU A 83 11.88 -6.68 -0.77
N LEU A 84 11.15 -6.37 0.30
CA LEU A 84 10.58 -5.05 0.54
C LEU A 84 10.63 -4.67 2.01
N ASN A 85 11.00 -3.42 2.26
CA ASN A 85 11.00 -2.82 3.59
C ASN A 85 9.75 -1.98 3.79
N ILE A 86 9.16 -2.12 4.98
CA ILE A 86 8.10 -1.24 5.48
C ILE A 86 8.67 -0.53 6.71
N VAL A 87 8.78 0.79 6.64
CA VAL A 87 9.29 1.62 7.74
C VAL A 87 8.17 2.54 8.21
N ILE A 88 7.80 2.38 9.46
CA ILE A 88 6.80 3.20 10.15
C ILE A 88 7.56 4.07 11.14
N GLY A 89 7.60 5.38 10.89
CA GLY A 89 8.23 6.38 11.77
C GLY A 89 7.39 6.78 12.98
#